data_AF-W4V0R9-F1
#
_entry.id   AF-W4V0R9-F1
#
_cell.length_a   1.000
_cell.length_b   1.000
_cell.length_c   1.000
_cell.angle_alpha   90.00
_cell.angle_beta   90.00
_cell.angle_gamma   90.00
#
_symmetry.space_group_name_H-M   'P 1'
#
loop_
_entity.id
_entity.type
_entity.pdbx_description
1 polymer ?
#
loop_
_entity_poly.entity_id
_entity_poly.type
_entity_poly.pdbx_seq_one_letter_code
_entity_poly.pdbx_strand_id
1 'polypeptide(L)'
;MFSVFLIIYFIFKIMAFNIAENKWEVLTSNYNETQFYKLEEVAKSLITTAPAGRVDEIYDQIADFTYKDGEISEYEAVMLVSLLQKINNNDLLPGRVDEIMSNADIRKFKEISTEIIKLEVMGDSAGYDLAKAIFNVEVGKTNIVEAYETLVKYKINVELRNAVIKLKNTLDNDKNINIITKETGLNRHEIRALFEEIAKKEAI
;
A
#
# COMPACT_ATOMS: atom_id res chain seq x y z
N MET A 1 27.06 6.12 -34.08
CA MET A 1 26.62 4.74 -33.77
C MET A 1 25.72 4.70 -32.53
N PHE A 2 26.14 5.27 -31.39
CA PHE A 2 25.32 5.38 -30.16
C PHE A 2 23.91 5.99 -30.37
N SER A 3 23.80 7.08 -31.12
CA SER A 3 22.50 7.73 -31.37
C SER A 3 21.52 6.86 -32.15
N VAL A 4 22.01 5.99 -33.04
CA VAL A 4 21.16 5.06 -33.81
C VAL A 4 20.64 3.93 -32.91
N PHE A 5 21.48 3.41 -32.01
CA PHE A 5 21.06 2.42 -31.02
C PHE A 5 20.00 2.97 -30.06
N LEU A 6 20.14 4.22 -29.62
CA LEU A 6 19.14 4.88 -28.77
C LEU A 6 17.81 5.05 -29.50
N ILE A 7 17.82 5.52 -30.75
CA ILE A 7 16.60 5.67 -31.56
C ILE A 7 15.90 4.32 -31.74
N ILE A 8 16.64 3.28 -32.11
CA ILE A 8 16.09 1.92 -32.28
C ILE A 8 15.51 1.40 -30.96
N TYR A 9 16.21 1.62 -29.84
CA TYR A 9 15.72 1.25 -28.50
C TYR A 9 14.38 1.94 -28.16
N PHE A 10 14.26 3.24 -28.42
CA PHE A 10 13.00 3.97 -28.18
C PHE A 10 11.86 3.46 -29.06
N ILE A 11 12.12 3.16 -30.34
CA ILE A 11 11.11 2.58 -31.24
C ILE A 11 10.61 1.23 -30.72
N PHE A 12 11.53 0.34 -30.34
CA PHE A 12 11.15 -0.95 -29.75
C PHE A 12 10.37 -0.79 -28.45
N LYS A 13 10.74 0.17 -27.60
CA LYS A 13 10.02 0.46 -26.36
C LYS A 13 8.58 0.91 -26.62
N ILE A 14 8.36 1.80 -27.60
CA ILE A 14 7.02 2.25 -28.00
C ILE A 14 6.19 1.10 -28.57
N MET A 15 6.78 0.27 -29.44
CA MET A 15 6.07 -0.90 -29.99
C MET A 15 5.67 -1.88 -28.88
N ALA A 16 6.58 -2.16 -27.94
CA ALA A 16 6.31 -3.02 -26.79
C ALA A 16 5.19 -2.45 -25.89
N PHE A 17 5.18 -1.14 -25.69
CA PHE A 17 4.12 -0.45 -24.95
C PHE A 17 2.76 -0.61 -25.63
N ASN A 18 2.65 -0.34 -26.93
CA ASN A 18 1.38 -0.49 -27.66
C ASN A 18 0.84 -1.94 -27.61
N ILE A 19 1.73 -2.95 -27.63
CA ILE A 19 1.35 -4.35 -27.48
C ILE A 19 0.82 -4.62 -26.06
N ALA A 20 1.49 -4.07 -25.04
CA ALA A 20 1.07 -4.22 -23.64
C ALA A 20 -0.28 -3.53 -23.38
N GLU A 21 -0.50 -2.33 -23.94
CA GLU A 21 -1.75 -1.56 -23.85
C GLU A 21 -2.93 -2.34 -24.47
N ASN A 22 -2.76 -2.88 -25.67
CA ASN A 22 -3.80 -3.71 -26.29
C ASN A 22 -4.07 -5.01 -25.49
N LYS A 23 -3.01 -5.66 -24.96
CA LYS A 23 -3.20 -6.84 -24.10
C LYS A 23 -3.97 -6.49 -22.82
N TRP A 24 -3.69 -5.33 -22.25
CA TRP A 24 -4.38 -4.83 -21.07
C TRP A 24 -5.86 -4.63 -21.35
N GLU A 25 -6.21 -3.90 -22.40
CA GLU A 25 -7.62 -3.67 -22.79
C GLU A 25 -8.38 -4.98 -23.02
N VAL A 26 -7.79 -5.91 -23.76
CA VAL A 26 -8.42 -7.22 -24.02
C VAL A 26 -8.62 -8.00 -22.71
N LEU A 27 -7.61 -8.03 -21.84
CA LEU A 27 -7.67 -8.77 -20.58
C LEU A 27 -8.67 -8.17 -19.60
N THR A 28 -8.66 -6.84 -19.43
CA THR A 28 -9.51 -6.14 -18.45
C THR A 28 -10.98 -6.13 -18.85
N SER A 29 -11.29 -6.14 -20.16
CA SER A 29 -12.67 -6.16 -20.67
C SER A 29 -13.49 -7.39 -20.26
N ASN A 30 -12.84 -8.53 -20.01
CA ASN A 30 -13.48 -9.80 -19.65
C ASN A 30 -12.72 -10.52 -18.52
N TYR A 31 -12.19 -9.73 -17.59
CA TYR A 31 -11.30 -10.23 -16.55
C TYR A 31 -12.00 -11.20 -15.59
N ASN A 32 -11.26 -12.23 -15.19
CA ASN A 32 -11.62 -13.16 -14.12
C ASN A 32 -10.40 -13.29 -13.19
N GLU A 33 -10.64 -13.27 -11.87
CA GLU A 33 -9.63 -13.37 -10.81
C GLU A 33 -8.65 -14.55 -10.99
N THR A 34 -9.09 -15.68 -11.55
CA THR A 34 -8.20 -16.83 -11.87
C THR A 34 -7.07 -16.50 -12.87
N GLN A 35 -7.17 -15.35 -13.54
CA GLN A 35 -6.19 -14.83 -14.49
C GLN A 35 -5.28 -13.77 -13.88
N PHE A 36 -5.26 -13.58 -12.56
CA PHE A 36 -4.44 -12.57 -11.88
C PHE A 36 -2.97 -12.58 -12.34
N TYR A 37 -2.35 -13.76 -12.50
CA TYR A 37 -0.97 -13.85 -12.98
C TYR A 37 -0.75 -13.20 -14.37
N LYS A 38 -1.77 -13.24 -15.26
CA LYS A 38 -1.72 -12.55 -16.55
C LYS A 38 -1.86 -11.05 -16.37
N LEU A 39 -2.75 -10.63 -15.46
CA LEU A 39 -2.94 -9.21 -15.15
C LEU A 39 -1.63 -8.60 -14.64
N GLU A 40 -0.98 -9.27 -13.69
CA GLU A 40 0.29 -8.87 -13.11
C GLU A 40 1.40 -8.77 -14.16
N GLU A 41 1.52 -9.77 -15.05
CA GLU A 41 2.50 -9.76 -16.14
C GLU A 41 2.28 -8.57 -17.08
N VAL A 42 1.03 -8.33 -17.49
CA VAL A 42 0.69 -7.23 -18.40
C VAL A 42 0.88 -5.87 -17.73
N ALA A 43 0.49 -5.70 -16.46
CA ALA A 43 0.70 -4.49 -15.68
C ALA A 43 2.20 -4.14 -15.55
N LYS A 44 3.04 -5.13 -15.25
CA LYS A 44 4.50 -4.96 -15.18
C LYS A 44 5.08 -4.57 -16.54
N SER A 45 4.59 -5.19 -17.63
CA SER A 45 5.00 -4.85 -18.99
C SER A 45 4.62 -3.41 -19.34
N LEU A 46 3.41 -2.98 -19.00
CA LEU A 46 2.91 -1.63 -19.21
C LEU A 46 3.81 -0.58 -18.56
N ILE A 47 4.05 -0.69 -17.25
CA ILE A 47 4.91 0.27 -16.51
C ILE A 47 6.34 0.27 -17.05
N THR A 48 6.92 -0.90 -17.35
CA THR A 48 8.30 -1.00 -17.83
C THR A 48 8.49 -0.37 -19.22
N THR A 49 7.48 -0.49 -20.08
CA THR A 49 7.54 -0.04 -21.47
C THR A 49 6.95 1.35 -21.68
N ALA A 50 6.21 1.88 -20.71
CA ALA A 50 5.59 3.20 -20.78
C ALA A 50 6.59 4.31 -21.16
N PRO A 51 6.17 5.24 -22.05
CA PRO A 51 6.87 6.51 -22.23
C PRO A 51 6.94 7.26 -20.90
N ALA A 52 8.05 7.97 -20.65
CA ALA A 52 8.29 8.63 -19.35
C ALA A 52 7.14 9.56 -18.91
N GLY A 53 6.51 10.28 -19.85
CA GLY A 53 5.39 11.17 -19.58
C GLY A 53 4.03 10.48 -19.39
N ARG A 54 3.95 9.15 -19.50
CA ARG A 54 2.71 8.36 -19.32
C ARG A 54 2.78 7.36 -18.17
N VAL A 55 3.94 7.23 -17.51
CA VAL A 55 4.12 6.21 -16.44
C VAL A 55 3.07 6.37 -15.34
N ASP A 56 2.81 7.61 -14.94
CA ASP A 56 1.85 7.90 -13.87
C ASP A 56 0.40 7.61 -14.30
N GLU A 57 -0.01 8.09 -15.48
CA GLU A 57 -1.32 7.78 -16.09
C GLU A 57 -1.57 6.25 -16.15
N ILE A 58 -0.56 5.49 -16.54
CA ILE A 58 -0.66 4.03 -16.68
C ILE A 58 -0.72 3.35 -15.31
N TYR A 59 0.01 3.84 -14.30
CA TYR A 59 -0.15 3.35 -12.94
C TYR A 59 -1.57 3.59 -12.45
N ASP A 60 -2.08 4.81 -12.60
CA ASP A 60 -3.40 5.20 -12.12
C ASP A 60 -4.49 4.34 -12.80
N GLN A 61 -4.37 4.07 -14.11
CA GLN A 61 -5.26 3.15 -14.83
C GLN A 61 -5.24 1.72 -14.24
N ILE A 62 -4.06 1.22 -13.86
CA ILE A 62 -3.92 -0.12 -13.25
C ILE A 62 -4.52 -0.12 -11.85
N ALA A 63 -4.26 0.92 -11.07
CA ALA A 63 -4.76 1.09 -9.71
C ALA A 63 -6.30 1.17 -9.70
N ASP A 64 -6.89 2.04 -10.52
CA ASP A 64 -8.34 2.18 -10.70
C ASP A 64 -9.01 0.84 -11.02
N PHE A 65 -8.43 0.07 -11.94
CA PHE A 65 -8.94 -1.26 -12.27
C PHE A 65 -8.87 -2.23 -11.09
N THR A 66 -7.80 -2.15 -10.29
CA THR A 66 -7.57 -3.03 -9.14
C THR A 66 -8.52 -2.71 -7.99
N TYR A 67 -8.84 -1.44 -7.76
CA TYR A 67 -9.73 -1.00 -6.69
C TYR A 67 -11.23 -1.16 -7.00
N LYS A 68 -11.61 -1.43 -8.26
CA LYS A 68 -13.01 -1.39 -8.71
C LYS A 68 -13.96 -2.34 -7.96
N ASP A 69 -13.45 -3.47 -7.47
CA ASP A 69 -14.23 -4.54 -6.83
C ASP A 69 -14.23 -4.42 -5.29
N GLY A 70 -13.69 -3.33 -4.74
CA GLY A 70 -13.68 -3.02 -3.31
C GLY A 70 -12.31 -3.22 -2.67
N GLU A 71 -12.27 -3.95 -1.55
CA GLU A 71 -11.02 -4.20 -0.83
C GLU A 71 -10.06 -5.04 -1.66
N ILE A 72 -8.80 -4.61 -1.76
CA ILE A 72 -7.77 -5.34 -2.49
C ILE A 72 -7.19 -6.48 -1.65
N SER A 73 -6.88 -7.56 -2.35
CA SER A 73 -6.18 -8.72 -1.81
C SER A 73 -4.69 -8.44 -1.57
N GLU A 74 -4.01 -9.38 -0.90
CA GLU A 74 -2.56 -9.34 -0.73
C GLU A 74 -1.82 -9.37 -2.09
N TYR A 75 -2.33 -10.11 -3.08
CA TYR A 75 -1.68 -10.25 -4.38
C TYR A 75 -1.75 -8.95 -5.18
N GLU A 76 -2.91 -8.29 -5.16
CA GLU A 76 -3.12 -7.00 -5.80
C GLU A 76 -2.26 -5.91 -5.17
N ALA A 77 -2.20 -5.87 -3.83
CA ALA A 77 -1.30 -4.94 -3.13
C ALA A 77 0.17 -5.19 -3.48
N VAL A 78 0.62 -6.46 -3.50
CA VAL A 78 1.98 -6.84 -3.92
C VAL A 78 2.25 -6.37 -5.34
N MET A 79 1.30 -6.55 -6.26
CA MET A 79 1.43 -6.07 -7.64
C MET A 79 1.63 -4.55 -7.64
N LEU A 80 0.73 -3.78 -7.03
CA LEU A 80 0.81 -2.31 -7.01
C LEU A 80 2.12 -1.80 -6.41
N VAL A 81 2.55 -2.36 -5.27
CA VAL A 81 3.86 -2.06 -4.65
C VAL A 81 5.01 -2.37 -5.61
N SER A 82 4.97 -3.51 -6.30
CA SER A 82 6.02 -3.88 -7.26
C SER A 82 6.08 -2.96 -8.47
N LEU A 83 4.95 -2.35 -8.86
CA LEU A 83 4.88 -1.34 -9.91
C LEU A 83 5.49 -0.04 -9.41
N LEU A 84 5.14 0.41 -8.20
CA LEU A 84 5.71 1.61 -7.57
C LEU A 84 7.23 1.55 -7.47
N GLN A 85 7.81 0.38 -7.13
CA GLN A 85 9.27 0.18 -7.12
C GLN A 85 9.95 0.38 -8.49
N LYS A 86 9.19 0.31 -9.59
CA LYS A 86 9.69 0.51 -10.95
C LYS A 86 9.52 1.94 -11.44
N ILE A 87 8.75 2.76 -10.72
CA ILE A 87 8.45 4.14 -11.08
C ILE A 87 9.47 5.05 -10.39
N ASN A 88 10.19 5.85 -11.16
CA ASN A 88 11.20 6.78 -10.63
C ASN A 88 10.60 8.12 -10.14
N ASN A 89 9.29 8.17 -9.86
CA ASN A 89 8.59 9.35 -9.40
C ASN A 89 8.23 9.20 -7.91
N ASN A 90 9.09 9.74 -7.05
CA ASN A 90 8.89 9.68 -5.60
C ASN A 90 7.87 10.70 -5.08
N ASP A 91 7.51 11.71 -5.87
CA ASP A 91 6.64 12.80 -5.41
C ASP A 91 5.20 12.31 -5.18
N LEU A 92 4.74 11.34 -5.97
CA LEU A 92 3.40 10.74 -5.86
C LEU A 92 3.39 9.48 -4.98
N LEU A 93 4.56 8.96 -4.61
CA LEU A 93 4.68 7.70 -3.87
C LEU A 93 3.93 7.73 -2.52
N PRO A 94 4.01 8.80 -1.69
CA PRO A 94 3.25 8.89 -0.45
C PRO A 94 1.74 8.70 -0.65
N GLY A 95 1.14 9.42 -1.60
CA GLY A 95 -0.30 9.35 -1.87
C GLY A 95 -0.74 7.99 -2.39
N ARG A 96 0.07 7.35 -3.26
CA ARG A 96 -0.22 6.01 -3.78
C ARG A 96 -0.13 4.93 -2.71
N VAL A 97 0.77 5.09 -1.73
CA VAL A 97 0.82 4.18 -0.57
C VAL A 97 -0.39 4.37 0.34
N ASP A 98 -0.82 5.61 0.56
CA ASP A 98 -2.04 5.90 1.30
C ASP A 98 -3.26 5.27 0.63
N GLU A 99 -3.35 5.34 -0.70
CA GLU A 99 -4.42 4.73 -1.50
C GLU A 99 -4.43 3.19 -1.42
N ILE A 100 -3.25 2.54 -1.48
CA ILE A 100 -3.14 1.09 -1.25
C ILE A 100 -3.66 0.75 0.15
N MET A 101 -3.28 1.53 1.16
CA MET A 101 -3.68 1.28 2.55
C MET A 101 -5.16 1.54 2.81
N SER A 102 -5.78 2.52 2.14
CA SER A 102 -7.21 2.80 2.28
C SER A 102 -8.09 1.71 1.67
N ASN A 103 -7.61 1.07 0.59
CA ASN A 103 -8.34 0.01 -0.10
C ASN A 103 -7.96 -1.40 0.38
N ALA A 104 -7.05 -1.55 1.33
CA ALA A 104 -6.57 -2.86 1.78
C ALA A 104 -7.62 -3.64 2.59
N ASP A 105 -7.72 -4.96 2.33
CA ASP A 105 -8.47 -5.89 3.19
C ASP A 105 -7.84 -5.93 4.60
N ILE A 106 -8.66 -5.65 5.61
CA ILE A 106 -8.21 -5.58 7.01
C ILE A 106 -7.56 -6.87 7.51
N ARG A 107 -7.95 -8.01 6.94
CA ARG A 107 -7.43 -9.34 7.28
C ARG A 107 -6.04 -9.58 6.71
N LYS A 108 -5.63 -8.80 5.71
CA LYS A 108 -4.37 -8.94 4.94
C LYS A 108 -3.34 -7.85 5.23
N PHE A 109 -3.61 -6.94 6.16
CA PHE A 109 -2.67 -5.86 6.50
C PHE A 109 -1.28 -6.34 6.93
N LYS A 110 -1.13 -7.54 7.48
CA LYS A 110 0.19 -8.05 7.86
C LYS A 110 1.07 -8.23 6.62
N GLU A 111 0.54 -8.92 5.62
CA GLU A 111 1.19 -9.19 4.34
C GLU A 111 1.37 -7.89 3.56
N ILE A 112 0.32 -7.08 3.45
CA ILE A 112 0.35 -5.80 2.73
C ILE A 112 1.36 -4.83 3.34
N SER A 113 1.39 -4.68 4.67
CA SER A 113 2.35 -3.81 5.35
C SER A 113 3.78 -4.27 5.15
N THR A 114 4.02 -5.59 5.08
CA THR A 114 5.36 -6.16 4.83
C THR A 114 5.88 -5.78 3.44
N GLU A 115 4.99 -5.66 2.44
CA GLU A 115 5.38 -5.21 1.12
C GLU A 115 5.59 -3.69 1.06
N ILE A 116 4.68 -2.91 1.66
CA ILE A 116 4.75 -1.44 1.64
C ILE A 116 6.06 -0.92 2.24
N ILE A 117 6.54 -1.50 3.35
CA ILE A 117 7.79 -1.03 3.99
C ILE A 117 9.02 -1.17 3.08
N LYS A 118 8.96 -1.98 2.01
CA LYS A 118 10.06 -2.14 1.05
C LYS A 118 10.21 -0.94 0.11
N LEU A 119 9.21 -0.05 0.05
CA LEU A 119 9.25 1.14 -0.79
C LEU A 119 10.14 2.26 -0.23
N GLU A 120 10.51 2.18 1.06
CA GLU A 120 11.30 3.21 1.75
C GLU A 120 10.78 4.64 1.47
N VAL A 121 9.46 4.82 1.66
CA VAL A 121 8.76 6.06 1.29
C VAL A 121 9.37 7.26 2.01
N MET A 122 9.75 8.27 1.23
CA MET A 122 10.18 9.58 1.71
C MET A 122 9.02 10.57 1.59
N GLY A 123 8.65 11.23 2.68
CA GLY A 123 7.56 12.21 2.72
C GLY A 123 6.46 11.86 3.73
N ASP A 124 5.42 12.69 3.75
CA ASP A 124 4.29 12.53 4.67
C ASP A 124 3.27 11.55 4.09
N SER A 125 3.41 10.25 4.42
CA SER A 125 2.43 9.21 4.13
C SER A 125 1.90 8.60 5.43
N ALA A 126 0.63 8.86 5.72
CA ALA A 126 0.00 8.29 6.90
C ALA A 126 -0.17 6.77 6.77
N GLY A 127 -0.43 6.29 5.55
CA GLY A 127 -0.51 4.88 5.20
C GLY A 127 0.82 4.17 5.43
N TYR A 128 1.94 4.76 5.04
CA TYR A 128 3.26 4.19 5.28
C TYR A 128 3.61 4.13 6.77
N ASP A 129 3.33 5.19 7.52
CA ASP A 129 3.53 5.21 8.98
C ASP A 129 2.73 4.10 9.67
N LEU A 130 1.45 3.95 9.28
CA LEU A 130 0.57 2.90 9.80
C LEU A 130 1.05 1.51 9.40
N ALA A 131 1.46 1.30 8.13
CA ALA A 131 2.01 0.04 7.65
C ALA A 131 3.27 -0.36 8.43
N LYS A 132 4.20 0.59 8.62
CA LYS A 132 5.42 0.38 9.39
C LYS A 132 5.11 0.03 10.86
N ALA A 133 4.14 0.71 11.48
CA ALA A 133 3.72 0.41 12.84
C ALA A 133 3.10 -1.00 12.95
N ILE A 134 2.19 -1.36 12.03
CA ILE A 134 1.59 -2.70 11.97
C ILE A 134 2.67 -3.77 11.79
N PHE A 135 3.58 -3.58 10.84
CA PHE A 135 4.70 -4.50 10.61
C PHE A 135 5.57 -4.68 11.86
N ASN A 136 5.97 -3.58 12.50
CA ASN A 136 6.83 -3.64 13.68
C ASN A 136 6.17 -4.40 14.83
N VAL A 137 4.86 -4.23 15.06
CA VAL A 137 4.18 -4.91 16.16
C VAL A 137 3.86 -6.37 15.81
N GLU A 138 3.34 -6.66 14.62
CA GLU A 138 2.89 -8.02 14.24
C GLU A 138 4.03 -8.95 13.85
N VAL A 139 5.03 -8.44 13.12
CA VAL A 139 6.13 -9.21 12.56
C VAL A 139 7.40 -9.02 13.39
N GLY A 140 7.82 -7.77 13.55
CA GLY A 140 9.04 -7.42 14.28
C GLY A 140 8.98 -7.71 15.78
N LYS A 141 7.79 -7.58 16.39
CA LYS A 141 7.57 -7.51 17.84
C LYS A 141 8.45 -6.45 18.51
N THR A 142 8.64 -5.32 17.83
CA THR A 142 9.49 -4.18 18.21
C THR A 142 8.69 -2.88 18.16
N ASN A 143 9.29 -1.80 18.66
CA ASN A 143 8.81 -0.43 18.52
C ASN A 143 7.33 -0.24 18.94
N ILE A 144 6.96 -0.87 20.05
CA ILE A 144 5.57 -0.92 20.52
C ILE A 144 5.08 0.46 20.95
N VAL A 145 5.95 1.28 21.54
CA VAL A 145 5.63 2.64 21.98
C VAL A 145 5.48 3.55 20.77
N GLU A 146 6.41 3.52 19.81
CA GLU A 146 6.27 4.33 18.59
C GLU A 146 5.01 3.94 17.81
N ALA A 147 4.67 2.65 17.77
CA ALA A 147 3.43 2.18 17.15
C ALA A 147 2.18 2.73 17.86
N TYR A 148 2.20 2.83 19.19
CA TYR A 148 1.12 3.47 19.95
C TYR A 148 1.03 4.98 19.66
N GLU A 149 2.17 5.68 19.57
CA GLU A 149 2.21 7.10 19.20
C GLU A 149 1.65 7.33 17.79
N THR A 150 2.00 6.47 16.83
CA THR A 150 1.41 6.47 15.48
C THR A 150 -0.10 6.26 15.52
N LEU A 151 -0.58 5.32 16.35
CA LEU A 151 -2.02 5.11 16.53
C LEU A 151 -2.70 6.38 17.06
N VAL A 152 -2.12 7.03 18.06
CA VAL A 152 -2.66 8.29 18.63
C VAL A 152 -2.67 9.39 17.57
N LYS A 153 -1.59 9.54 16.79
CA LYS A 153 -1.44 10.54 15.72
C LYS A 153 -2.55 10.43 14.68
N TYR A 154 -2.87 9.20 14.25
CA TYR A 154 -3.82 8.96 13.15
C TYR A 154 -5.20 8.44 13.58
N LYS A 155 -5.52 8.44 14.89
CA LYS A 155 -6.77 7.85 15.43
C LYS A 155 -8.09 8.37 14.84
N ILE A 156 -8.06 9.56 14.23
CA ILE A 156 -9.23 10.20 13.60
C ILE A 156 -9.18 10.19 12.07
N ASN A 157 -8.17 9.55 11.46
CA ASN A 157 -8.07 9.45 10.01
C ASN A 157 -9.16 8.48 9.50
N VAL A 158 -10.14 9.04 8.78
CA VAL A 158 -11.30 8.32 8.26
C VAL A 158 -10.96 7.53 6.99
N GLU A 159 -10.05 8.05 6.16
CA GLU A 159 -9.64 7.39 4.91
C GLU A 159 -8.83 6.12 5.20
N LEU A 160 -7.97 6.15 6.22
CA LEU A 160 -7.13 5.03 6.64
C LEU A 160 -7.72 4.25 7.82
N ARG A 161 -9.05 4.26 7.94
CA ARG A 161 -9.76 3.73 9.10
C ARG A 161 -9.46 2.25 9.35
N ASN A 162 -9.43 1.44 8.30
CA ASN A 162 -9.14 0.01 8.38
C ASN A 162 -7.73 -0.25 8.95
N ALA A 163 -6.74 0.53 8.54
CA ALA A 163 -5.38 0.44 9.05
C ALA A 163 -5.27 0.89 10.51
N VAL A 164 -5.98 1.95 10.90
CA VAL A 164 -6.06 2.41 12.30
C VAL A 164 -6.68 1.34 13.20
N ILE A 165 -7.79 0.73 12.77
CA ILE A 165 -8.45 -0.36 13.52
C ILE A 165 -7.52 -1.56 13.65
N LYS A 166 -6.85 -1.95 12.57
CA LYS A 166 -5.87 -3.03 12.57
C LYS A 166 -4.77 -2.77 13.60
N LEU A 167 -4.10 -1.61 13.53
CA LEU A 167 -3.03 -1.26 14.46
C LEU A 167 -3.52 -1.25 15.93
N LYS A 168 -4.72 -0.73 16.18
CA LYS A 168 -5.35 -0.81 17.51
C LYS A 168 -5.49 -2.26 17.97
N ASN A 169 -6.09 -3.13 17.16
CA ASN A 169 -6.31 -4.54 17.51
C ASN A 169 -5.00 -5.28 17.76
N THR A 170 -3.97 -4.96 16.98
CA THR A 170 -2.62 -5.49 17.13
C THR A 170 -1.96 -5.05 18.46
N LEU A 171 -2.20 -3.81 18.89
CA LEU A 171 -1.69 -3.27 20.16
C LEU A 171 -2.52 -3.71 21.38
N ASP A 172 -3.78 -4.10 21.18
CA ASP A 172 -4.73 -4.47 22.24
C ASP A 172 -4.50 -5.87 22.80
N ASN A 173 -3.37 -6.04 23.50
CA ASN A 173 -3.10 -7.19 24.32
C ASN A 173 -2.28 -6.80 25.56
N ASP A 174 -2.37 -7.60 26.62
CA ASP A 174 -1.78 -7.26 27.91
C ASP A 174 -0.26 -7.05 27.85
N LYS A 175 0.45 -7.78 26.98
CA LYS A 175 1.91 -7.62 26.82
C LYS A 175 2.24 -6.23 26.27
N ASN A 176 1.59 -5.83 25.18
CA ASN A 176 1.85 -4.53 24.54
C ASN A 176 1.40 -3.38 25.44
N ILE A 177 0.23 -3.49 26.08
CA ILE A 177 -0.27 -2.50 27.05
C ILE A 177 0.72 -2.31 28.21
N ASN A 178 1.35 -3.39 28.71
CA ASN A 178 2.36 -3.28 29.76
C ASN A 178 3.60 -2.52 29.33
N ILE A 179 4.07 -2.76 28.10
CA ILE A 179 5.21 -2.04 27.52
C ILE A 179 4.89 -0.55 27.44
N ILE A 180 3.73 -0.20 26.86
CA ILE A 180 3.27 1.18 26.73
C ILE A 180 3.16 1.86 28.11
N THR A 181 2.53 1.19 29.08
CA THR A 181 2.38 1.70 30.46
C THR A 181 3.74 2.01 31.10
N LYS A 182 4.70 1.09 30.96
CA LYS A 182 6.03 1.21 31.59
C LYS A 182 6.84 2.36 31.01
N GLU A 183 6.74 2.59 29.70
CA GLU A 183 7.60 3.54 28.99
C GLU A 183 6.99 4.93 28.85
N THR A 184 5.66 5.05 28.79
CA THR A 184 4.96 6.34 28.66
C THR A 184 4.46 6.92 30.00
N GLY A 185 4.36 6.08 31.04
CA GLY A 185 3.75 6.46 32.31
C GLY A 185 2.22 6.55 32.30
N LEU A 186 1.58 6.32 31.14
CA LEU A 186 0.12 6.21 31.04
C LEU A 186 -0.37 4.98 31.79
N ASN A 187 -1.54 5.08 32.42
CA ASN A 187 -2.15 3.94 33.07
C ASN A 187 -2.95 3.09 32.07
N ARG A 188 -3.19 1.82 32.45
CA ARG A 188 -3.92 0.85 31.61
C ARG A 188 -5.34 1.31 31.25
N HIS A 189 -6.01 2.08 32.11
CA HIS A 189 -7.36 2.57 31.83
C HIS A 189 -7.37 3.62 30.73
N GLU A 190 -6.37 4.52 30.71
CA GLU A 190 -6.22 5.54 29.66
C GLU A 190 -6.00 4.91 28.29
N ILE A 191 -5.12 3.90 28.22
CA ILE A 191 -4.82 3.16 26.98
C ILE A 191 -6.07 2.43 26.47
N ARG A 192 -6.77 1.71 27.35
CA ARG A 192 -8.01 0.99 26.97
C ARG A 192 -9.14 1.94 26.56
N ALA A 193 -9.28 3.08 27.23
CA ALA A 193 -10.27 4.08 26.84
C ALA A 193 -10.03 4.62 25.42
N LEU A 194 -8.77 4.84 25.04
CA LEU A 194 -8.41 5.19 23.65
C LEU A 194 -8.81 4.08 22.68
N PHE A 195 -8.50 2.82 23.00
CA PHE A 195 -8.83 1.67 22.14
C PHE A 195 -10.34 1.51 21.95
N GLU A 196 -11.12 1.75 23.01
CA GLU A 196 -12.59 1.78 22.95
C GLU A 196 -13.12 2.97 22.14
N GLU A 197 -12.55 4.16 22.27
CA GLU A 197 -12.90 5.34 21.45
C GLU A 197 -12.72 5.01 19.96
N ILE A 198 -11.59 4.39 19.62
CA ILE A 198 -11.28 3.94 18.27
C ILE A 198 -12.25 2.84 17.82
N ALA A 199 -12.70 1.94 18.69
CA ALA A 199 -13.67 0.90 18.30
C ALA A 199 -15.08 1.46 18.05
N LYS A 200 -15.55 2.42 18.86
CA LYS A 200 -16.92 2.96 18.76
C LYS A 200 -17.20 3.70 17.44
N LYS A 201 -16.16 4.24 16.80
CA LYS A 201 -16.26 4.87 15.46
C LYS A 201 -16.41 3.86 14.31
N GLU A 202 -16.67 2.59 14.61
CA GLU A 202 -16.99 1.51 13.64
C GLU A 202 -18.51 1.34 13.44
N ALA A 203 -19.34 1.89 14.33
CA ALA A 203 -20.78 1.62 14.40
C ALA A 203 -21.67 2.75 13.84
N ILE A 204 -21.12 3.68 13.06
CA ILE A 204 -21.85 4.79 12.42
C ILE A 204 -21.71 4.68 10.91
#